data_AF-A0A538HAG3-F1
#
_entry.id   AF-A0A538HAG3-F1
#
_cell.length_a   1.000
_cell.length_b   1.000
_cell.length_c   1.000
_cell.angle_alpha   90.00
_cell.angle_beta   90.00
_cell.angle_gamma   90.00
#
_symmetry.space_group_name_H-M   'P 1'
#
loop_
_entity.id
_entity.type
_entity.pdbx_description
1 polymer ?
#
loop_
_entity_poly.entity_id
_entity_poly.type
_entity_poly.pdbx_seq_one_letter_code
_entity_poly.pdbx_strand_id
1 'polypeptide(L)'
;MLRKTLLVAAICSVLALMVALPSSADLSAPLSGQWNRLSVDQSNPAPEHELLDCVQDSGAQVGTSSNTWFCRYSKRPEPTLNFYWNNRQGFFSGRDITATWSCPAWFPTGVCPNVVQVVEGTMNFTQPSVGFSLAVLEDLVVTQTSTSQRLYVYWVDFGFECPWFRTFAEAIAANPLTLPFDGTWPPQDCVAA
;
A
#
# COMPACT_ATOMS: atom_id res chain seq x y z
N MET A 1 36.92 -67.82 42.91
CA MET A 1 37.70 -66.91 42.05
C MET A 1 36.72 -66.03 41.28
N LEU A 2 36.61 -64.75 41.67
CA LEU A 2 36.82 -63.53 40.83
C LEU A 2 35.79 -63.39 39.67
N ARG A 3 34.84 -62.44 39.61
CA ARG A 3 34.79 -60.95 39.75
C ARG A 3 34.36 -60.33 38.39
N LYS A 4 33.56 -59.25 38.45
CA LYS A 4 33.26 -58.17 37.45
C LYS A 4 32.02 -58.40 36.56
N THR A 5 30.85 -57.75 36.75
CA THR A 5 30.41 -56.32 36.71
C THR A 5 30.21 -55.75 35.30
N LEU A 6 29.08 -55.00 35.13
CA LEU A 6 28.69 -53.95 34.15
C LEU A 6 27.49 -54.30 33.21
N LEU A 7 26.31 -53.67 33.36
CA LEU A 7 25.82 -52.33 32.87
C LEU A 7 25.33 -52.45 31.38
N VAL A 8 24.22 -51.91 30.85
CA VAL A 8 23.61 -50.55 30.92
C VAL A 8 22.19 -50.57 30.28
N ALA A 9 21.29 -49.77 30.87
CA ALA A 9 20.11 -49.03 30.37
C ALA A 9 19.05 -49.63 29.41
N ALA A 10 17.81 -49.57 29.89
CA ALA A 10 16.58 -49.52 29.12
C ALA A 10 16.45 -48.18 28.37
N ILE A 11 16.19 -48.25 27.06
CA ILE A 11 15.88 -47.10 26.22
C ILE A 11 14.35 -47.01 26.11
N CYS A 12 13.74 -46.13 26.91
CA CYS A 12 12.36 -45.68 26.70
C CYS A 12 12.40 -44.44 25.79
N SER A 13 12.26 -44.65 24.48
CA SER A 13 12.05 -43.56 23.53
C SER A 13 10.58 -43.13 23.56
N VAL A 14 10.27 -42.10 24.35
CA VAL A 14 8.98 -41.39 24.26
C VAL A 14 9.03 -40.50 23.03
N LEU A 15 8.33 -40.90 21.97
CA LEU A 15 8.17 -40.13 20.75
C LEU A 15 7.18 -38.98 21.03
N ALA A 16 7.71 -37.79 21.31
CA ALA A 16 6.90 -36.58 21.44
C ALA A 16 6.38 -36.15 20.06
N LEU A 17 5.09 -36.42 19.80
CA LEU A 17 4.36 -35.89 18.66
C LEU A 17 4.17 -34.38 18.87
N MET A 18 5.12 -33.55 18.43
CA MET A 18 4.91 -32.10 18.36
C MET A 18 3.97 -31.83 17.19
N VAL A 19 2.69 -31.62 17.50
CA VAL A 19 1.73 -31.03 16.57
C VAL A 19 2.16 -29.57 16.38
N ALA A 20 2.86 -29.28 15.28
CA ALA A 20 3.09 -27.92 14.85
C ALA A 20 1.73 -27.32 14.45
N LEU A 21 1.14 -26.53 15.35
CA LEU A 21 0.03 -25.66 14.98
C LEU A 21 0.56 -24.67 13.92
N PRO A 22 -0.16 -24.45 12.81
CA PRO A 22 0.21 -23.39 11.89
C PRO A 22 0.19 -22.07 12.66
N SER A 23 1.32 -21.37 12.70
CA SER A 23 1.34 -19.97 13.09
C SER A 23 0.36 -19.25 12.18
N SER A 24 -0.73 -18.73 12.76
CA SER A 24 -1.49 -17.65 12.14
C SER A 24 -0.48 -16.52 11.93
N ALA A 25 0.07 -16.41 10.73
CA ALA A 25 0.68 -15.16 10.31
C ALA A 25 -0.42 -14.12 10.50
N ASP A 26 -0.18 -13.09 11.32
CA ASP A 26 -1.04 -11.92 11.36
C ASP A 26 -1.18 -11.45 9.91
N LEU A 27 -2.32 -11.74 9.29
CA LEU A 27 -2.64 -11.24 7.97
C LEU A 27 -2.86 -9.75 8.17
N SER A 28 -1.77 -8.99 7.98
CA SER A 28 -1.81 -7.54 7.92
C SER A 28 -2.98 -7.13 7.03
N ALA A 29 -3.84 -6.23 7.53
CA ALA A 29 -5.04 -5.80 6.81
C ALA A 29 -4.70 -5.32 5.38
N PRO A 30 -5.59 -5.50 4.37
CA PRO A 30 -5.24 -5.29 2.96
C PRO A 30 -4.57 -3.95 2.66
N LEU A 31 -5.02 -2.84 3.25
CA LEU A 31 -4.43 -1.51 3.02
C LEU A 31 -3.04 -1.32 3.67
N SER A 32 -2.68 -2.11 4.68
CA SER A 32 -1.46 -1.90 5.45
C SER A 32 -0.18 -1.99 4.62
N GLY A 33 0.82 -1.22 5.05
CA GLY A 33 2.15 -1.16 4.47
C GLY A 33 2.30 -0.08 3.40
N GLN A 34 3.41 -0.16 2.67
CA GLN A 34 3.78 0.81 1.65
C GLN A 34 3.14 0.50 0.30
N TRP A 35 2.66 1.54 -0.34
CA TRP A 35 2.20 1.60 -1.72
C TRP A 35 3.06 2.58 -2.50
N ASN A 36 3.25 2.28 -3.78
CA ASN A 36 4.15 3.01 -4.68
C ASN A 36 3.38 3.39 -5.93
N ARG A 37 3.61 4.59 -6.45
CA ARG A 37 3.07 5.02 -7.74
C ARG A 37 4.15 5.74 -8.53
N LEU A 38 4.14 5.52 -9.84
CA LEU A 38 4.85 6.37 -10.78
C LEU A 38 3.88 7.47 -11.19
N SER A 39 4.02 8.66 -10.62
CA SER A 39 3.22 9.82 -11.04
C SER A 39 3.70 10.28 -12.40
N VAL A 40 2.82 10.21 -13.38
CA VAL A 40 3.07 10.64 -14.76
C VAL A 40 2.43 12.01 -15.06
N ASP A 41 2.18 12.80 -14.02
CA ASP A 41 1.62 14.15 -14.13
C ASP A 41 2.56 15.09 -14.89
N GLN A 42 2.20 15.36 -16.15
CA GLN A 42 2.97 16.17 -17.10
C GLN A 42 3.02 17.65 -16.74
N SER A 43 2.32 18.09 -15.68
CA SER A 43 2.53 19.43 -15.12
C SER A 43 3.88 19.57 -14.41
N ASN A 44 4.57 18.44 -14.15
CA ASN A 44 5.92 18.40 -13.58
C ASN A 44 6.98 18.16 -14.68
N PRO A 45 8.24 18.56 -14.47
CA PRO A 45 9.30 18.41 -15.47
C PRO A 45 9.73 16.95 -15.71
N ALA A 46 9.42 16.04 -14.80
CA ALA A 46 9.72 14.61 -14.90
C ALA A 46 8.70 13.81 -14.06
N PRO A 47 8.56 12.49 -14.31
CA PRO A 47 7.78 11.61 -13.44
C PRO A 47 8.29 11.60 -12.01
N GLU A 48 7.44 11.21 -11.07
CA GLU A 48 7.77 11.18 -9.65
C GLU A 48 7.46 9.82 -9.04
N HIS A 49 8.32 9.37 -8.11
CA HIS A 49 8.05 8.17 -7.30
C HIS A 49 7.27 8.58 -6.05
N GLU A 50 5.97 8.36 -6.05
CA GLU A 50 5.09 8.64 -4.91
C GLU A 50 4.98 7.41 -4.00
N LEU A 51 4.91 7.68 -2.69
CA LEU A 51 4.80 6.68 -1.64
C LEU A 51 3.60 6.99 -0.76
N LEU A 52 2.83 5.95 -0.43
CA LEU A 52 1.76 6.01 0.56
C LEU A 52 1.96 4.87 1.55
N ASP A 53 2.35 5.19 2.78
CA ASP A 53 2.59 4.20 3.84
C ASP A 53 1.42 4.21 4.82
N CYS A 54 0.69 3.11 4.90
CA CYS A 54 -0.56 3.00 5.63
C CYS A 54 -0.46 2.06 6.82
N VAL A 55 -1.04 2.46 7.94
CA VAL A 55 -1.10 1.68 9.17
C VAL A 55 -2.49 1.80 9.78
N GLN A 56 -3.01 0.66 10.24
CA GLN A 56 -4.23 0.63 11.05
C GLN A 56 -3.85 0.86 12.52
N ASP A 57 -4.64 1.65 13.23
CA ASP A 57 -4.59 1.76 14.68
C ASP A 57 -3.21 2.09 15.27
N SER A 58 -2.41 2.91 14.57
CA SER A 58 -1.02 3.26 14.93
C SER A 58 -0.89 4.09 16.22
N GLY A 59 -1.39 3.54 17.33
CA GLY A 59 -1.64 4.14 18.62
C GLY A 59 -2.72 5.20 18.50
N ALA A 60 -3.98 4.85 18.80
CA ALA A 60 -5.11 5.79 18.90
C ALA A 60 -4.64 7.15 19.42
N GLN A 61 -4.41 8.08 18.49
CA GLN A 61 -4.10 9.47 18.80
C GLN A 61 -5.27 9.96 19.66
N VAL A 62 -5.00 10.74 20.71
CA VAL A 62 -6.05 11.23 21.63
C VAL A 62 -7.21 11.81 20.80
N GLY A 63 -8.38 11.18 20.86
CA GLY A 63 -9.57 11.57 20.09
C GLY A 63 -9.87 10.74 18.84
N THR A 64 -9.09 9.70 18.52
CA THR A 64 -9.34 8.79 17.39
C THR A 64 -9.74 7.40 17.88
N SER A 65 -10.58 6.69 17.11
CA SER A 65 -11.03 5.34 17.49
C SER A 65 -10.06 4.27 17.01
N SER A 66 -10.10 3.10 17.64
CA SER A 66 -9.31 1.89 17.33
C SER A 66 -9.73 1.19 16.02
N ASN A 67 -10.21 1.95 15.04
CA ASN A 67 -10.46 1.48 13.69
C ASN A 67 -10.11 2.57 12.67
N THR A 68 -9.24 3.51 13.07
CA THR A 68 -8.83 4.63 12.24
C THR A 68 -7.61 4.23 11.46
N TRP A 69 -7.65 4.48 10.16
CA TRP A 69 -6.52 4.31 9.26
C TRP A 69 -5.75 5.61 9.13
N PHE A 70 -4.43 5.50 9.17
CA PHE A 70 -3.53 6.61 8.91
C PHE A 70 -2.61 6.24 7.76
N CYS A 71 -2.47 7.14 6.80
CA CYS A 71 -1.47 6.99 5.75
C CYS A 71 -0.61 8.25 5.62
N ARG A 72 0.68 8.04 5.40
CA ARG A 72 1.63 9.11 5.10
C ARG A 72 1.95 9.09 3.60
N TYR A 73 1.58 10.17 2.92
CA TYR A 73 2.00 10.41 1.54
C TYR A 73 3.34 11.13 1.53
N SER A 74 4.25 10.68 0.68
CA SER A 74 5.54 11.31 0.43
C SER A 74 6.02 11.01 -0.98
N LYS A 75 7.19 11.54 -1.37
CA LYS A 75 7.84 11.18 -2.63
C LYS A 75 9.29 10.79 -2.35
N ARG A 76 9.80 9.83 -3.12
CA ARG A 76 11.19 9.36 -3.05
C ARG A 76 11.99 10.00 -4.19
N PRO A 77 13.11 10.68 -3.91
CA PRO A 77 14.04 11.10 -4.95
C PRO A 77 14.65 9.88 -5.65
N GLU A 78 14.64 9.86 -6.99
CA GLU A 78 15.27 8.80 -7.80
C GLU A 78 16.23 9.45 -8.83
N PRO A 79 17.37 10.00 -8.39
CA PRO A 79 18.27 10.76 -9.27
C PRO A 79 18.87 9.90 -10.39
N THR A 80 19.04 8.60 -10.18
CA THR A 80 19.51 7.65 -11.21
C THR A 80 18.48 7.42 -12.30
N LEU A 81 17.19 7.72 -12.05
CA LEU A 81 16.10 7.63 -13.02
C LEU A 81 15.73 8.98 -13.63
N ASN A 82 16.40 10.06 -13.21
CA ASN A 82 16.08 11.45 -13.56
C ASN A 82 14.69 11.90 -13.06
N PHE A 83 14.26 11.41 -11.89
CA PHE A 83 13.05 11.87 -11.22
C PHE A 83 13.38 12.89 -10.14
N TYR A 84 12.60 13.97 -10.10
CA TYR A 84 12.78 15.06 -9.16
C TYR A 84 11.72 15.04 -8.07
N TRP A 85 12.03 15.67 -6.94
CA TRP A 85 11.11 15.78 -5.81
C TRP A 85 10.75 17.24 -5.55
N ASN A 86 9.46 17.55 -5.61
CA ASN A 86 8.94 18.90 -5.37
C ASN A 86 8.62 19.23 -3.90
N ASN A 87 9.08 18.42 -2.93
CA ASN A 87 8.81 18.50 -1.49
C ASN A 87 7.33 18.39 -1.03
N ARG A 88 6.41 17.98 -1.90
CA ARG A 88 5.02 17.68 -1.53
C ARG A 88 4.96 16.45 -0.62
N GLN A 89 4.10 16.53 0.40
CA GLN A 89 3.82 15.48 1.37
C GLN A 89 2.34 15.52 1.77
N GLY A 90 1.85 14.49 2.44
CA GLY A 90 0.46 14.45 2.88
C GLY A 90 0.18 13.47 4.01
N PHE A 91 -0.98 13.65 4.63
CA PHE A 91 -1.47 12.79 5.69
C PHE A 91 -2.95 12.49 5.47
N PHE A 92 -3.27 11.21 5.51
CA PHE A 92 -4.63 10.68 5.43
C PHE A 92 -5.09 10.19 6.80
N SER A 93 -6.35 10.43 7.11
CA SER A 93 -7.06 9.85 8.24
C SER A 93 -8.45 9.41 7.80
N GLY A 94 -8.77 8.13 8.02
CA GLY A 94 -10.01 7.54 7.49
C GLY A 94 -10.53 6.33 8.26
N ARG A 95 -11.63 5.76 7.78
CA ARG A 95 -12.32 4.60 8.37
C ARG A 95 -12.68 3.59 7.30
N ASP A 96 -12.68 2.32 7.68
CA ASP A 96 -13.14 1.24 6.81
C ASP A 96 -14.65 1.37 6.56
N ILE A 97 -15.02 1.47 5.28
CA ILE A 97 -16.41 1.55 4.80
C ILE A 97 -16.75 0.43 3.81
N THR A 98 -15.93 -0.64 3.76
CA THR A 98 -16.03 -1.71 2.77
C THR A 98 -17.44 -2.29 2.65
N ALA A 99 -18.14 -2.44 3.77
CA ALA A 99 -19.48 -3.03 3.81
C ALA A 99 -20.58 -2.14 3.22
N THR A 100 -20.35 -0.83 3.12
CA THR A 100 -21.33 0.16 2.65
C THR A 100 -20.91 0.83 1.34
N TRP A 101 -19.66 0.67 0.94
CA TRP A 101 -19.14 1.25 -0.29
C TRP A 101 -19.79 0.64 -1.53
N SER A 102 -20.12 1.50 -2.49
CA SER A 102 -20.66 1.10 -3.78
C SER A 102 -19.76 1.60 -4.89
N CYS A 103 -19.38 0.70 -5.79
CA CYS A 103 -18.55 1.02 -6.94
C CYS A 103 -19.19 2.12 -7.81
N PRO A 104 -18.48 3.23 -8.08
CA PRO A 104 -18.95 4.23 -9.02
C PRO A 104 -19.06 3.66 -10.44
N ALA A 105 -20.12 4.03 -11.16
CA ALA A 105 -20.42 3.45 -12.48
C ALA A 105 -19.36 3.74 -13.56
N TRP A 106 -18.55 4.78 -13.38
CA TRP A 106 -17.48 5.17 -14.30
C TRP A 106 -16.14 4.48 -14.01
N PHE A 107 -16.01 3.77 -12.87
CA PHE A 107 -14.79 3.04 -12.56
C PHE A 107 -14.46 2.02 -13.66
N PRO A 108 -13.18 1.78 -13.97
CA PRO A 108 -12.81 0.75 -14.93
C PRO A 108 -13.37 -0.62 -14.53
N THR A 109 -13.89 -1.36 -15.52
CA THR A 109 -14.67 -2.60 -15.32
C THR A 109 -13.93 -3.71 -14.56
N GLY A 110 -12.61 -3.62 -14.43
CA GLY A 110 -11.77 -4.59 -13.70
C GLY A 110 -11.50 -4.26 -12.23
N VAL A 111 -11.84 -3.06 -11.74
CA VAL A 111 -11.54 -2.64 -10.37
C VAL A 111 -12.52 -3.27 -9.39
N CYS A 112 -13.80 -3.02 -9.60
CA CYS A 112 -14.83 -3.28 -8.60
C CYS A 112 -15.13 -4.75 -8.26
N PRO A 113 -15.06 -5.72 -9.19
CA PRO A 113 -15.40 -7.12 -8.88
C PRO A 113 -14.56 -7.78 -7.79
N ASN A 114 -13.36 -7.25 -7.52
CA ASN A 114 -12.40 -7.87 -6.58
C ASN A 114 -12.01 -6.93 -5.44
N VAL A 115 -12.85 -5.95 -5.09
CA VAL A 115 -12.61 -5.06 -3.95
C VAL A 115 -12.63 -5.87 -2.66
N VAL A 116 -11.53 -5.78 -1.91
CA VAL A 116 -11.34 -6.48 -0.63
C VAL A 116 -11.33 -5.54 0.56
N GLN A 117 -11.10 -4.25 0.33
CA GLN A 117 -11.18 -3.23 1.36
C GLN A 117 -11.39 -1.85 0.74
N VAL A 118 -12.19 -1.01 1.40
CA VAL A 118 -12.30 0.42 1.10
C VAL A 118 -12.20 1.22 2.40
N VAL A 119 -11.31 2.20 2.42
CA VAL A 119 -11.15 3.14 3.52
C VAL A 119 -11.42 4.54 3.01
N GLU A 120 -12.47 5.18 3.51
CA GLU A 120 -12.80 6.57 3.20
C GLU A 120 -12.18 7.50 4.24
N GLY A 121 -11.64 8.62 3.81
CA GLY A 121 -11.05 9.60 4.70
C GLY A 121 -10.61 10.88 4.02
N THR A 122 -9.99 11.76 4.79
CA THR A 122 -9.46 13.02 4.26
C THR A 122 -7.95 12.95 4.14
N MET A 123 -7.44 13.17 2.94
CA MET A 123 -6.03 13.42 2.67
C MET A 123 -5.75 14.92 2.72
N ASN A 124 -4.74 15.31 3.49
CA ASN A 124 -4.27 16.69 3.56
C ASN A 124 -2.88 16.76 2.93
N PHE A 125 -2.78 17.34 1.75
CA PHE A 125 -1.53 17.61 1.06
C PHE A 125 -0.95 18.96 1.48
N THR A 126 0.38 19.00 1.64
CA THR A 126 1.13 20.24 1.84
C THR A 126 2.37 20.24 0.95
N GLN A 127 2.72 21.40 0.40
CA GLN A 127 3.98 21.61 -0.32
C GLN A 127 4.65 22.89 0.21
N PRO A 128 5.48 22.76 1.26
CA PRO A 128 6.03 23.92 1.98
C PRO A 128 6.85 24.88 1.11
N SER A 129 7.49 24.38 0.04
CA SER A 129 8.33 25.21 -0.84
C SER A 129 7.56 26.35 -1.52
N VAL A 130 6.24 26.18 -1.69
CA VAL A 130 5.38 27.13 -2.39
C VAL A 130 4.15 27.55 -1.56
N GLY A 131 4.11 27.19 -0.29
CA GLY A 131 2.99 27.53 0.61
C GLY A 131 1.65 26.88 0.23
N PHE A 132 1.67 25.77 -0.51
CA PHE A 132 0.46 25.09 -0.97
C PHE A 132 -0.10 24.14 0.09
N SER A 133 -1.43 24.11 0.23
CA SER A 133 -2.19 23.17 1.05
C SER A 133 -3.51 22.82 0.36
N LEU A 134 -3.90 21.54 0.41
CA LEU A 134 -5.15 21.04 -0.16
C LEU A 134 -5.67 19.88 0.70
N ALA A 135 -6.97 19.88 1.00
CA ALA A 135 -7.66 18.74 1.62
C ALA A 135 -8.58 18.10 0.58
N VAL A 136 -8.56 16.77 0.50
CA VAL A 136 -9.35 15.99 -0.46
C VAL A 136 -10.02 14.82 0.25
N LEU A 137 -11.29 14.57 -0.06
CA LEU A 137 -11.97 13.33 0.31
C LEU A 137 -11.49 12.20 -0.62
N GLU A 138 -10.89 11.18 -0.03
CA GLU A 138 -10.34 10.03 -0.75
C GLU A 138 -10.99 8.72 -0.28
N ASP A 139 -11.32 7.86 -1.24
CA ASP A 139 -11.50 6.43 -1.01
C ASP A 139 -10.22 5.69 -1.39
N LEU A 140 -9.64 4.97 -0.43
CA LEU A 140 -8.53 4.05 -0.66
C LEU A 140 -9.10 2.66 -0.96
N VAL A 141 -9.25 2.33 -2.24
CA VAL A 141 -9.92 1.11 -2.72
C VAL A 141 -8.89 0.03 -3.00
N VAL A 142 -8.78 -0.97 -2.12
CA VAL A 142 -7.89 -2.11 -2.29
C VAL A 142 -8.62 -3.23 -3.02
N THR A 143 -8.04 -3.66 -4.13
CA THR A 143 -8.55 -4.72 -5.00
C THR A 143 -7.57 -5.89 -5.02
N GLN A 144 -8.10 -7.11 -4.97
CA GLN A 144 -7.32 -8.33 -5.17
C GLN A 144 -7.08 -8.55 -6.67
N THR A 145 -5.83 -8.84 -7.04
CA THR A 145 -5.45 -9.29 -8.38
C THR A 145 -5.02 -10.76 -8.34
N SER A 146 -4.76 -11.36 -9.50
CA SER A 146 -4.33 -12.77 -9.60
C SER A 146 -3.01 -13.08 -8.88
N THR A 147 -2.13 -12.08 -8.73
CA THR A 147 -0.76 -12.27 -8.21
C THR A 147 -0.42 -11.37 -7.03
N SER A 148 -1.20 -10.32 -6.75
CA SER A 148 -0.93 -9.32 -5.71
C SER A 148 -2.20 -8.52 -5.38
N GLN A 149 -2.07 -7.42 -4.65
CA GLN A 149 -3.12 -6.42 -4.47
C GLN A 149 -2.80 -5.15 -5.26
N ARG A 150 -3.86 -4.42 -5.61
CA ARG A 150 -3.78 -3.09 -6.21
C ARG A 150 -4.56 -2.12 -5.34
N LEU A 151 -3.97 -0.98 -5.04
CA LEU A 151 -4.70 0.14 -4.44
C LEU A 151 -5.13 1.09 -5.56
N TYR A 152 -6.36 1.58 -5.48
CA TYR A 152 -6.83 2.70 -6.30
C TYR A 152 -7.18 3.84 -5.35
N VAL A 153 -6.49 4.98 -5.51
CA VAL A 153 -6.77 6.19 -4.73
C VAL A 153 -7.77 7.00 -5.50
N TYR A 154 -9.00 7.06 -5.01
CA TYR A 154 -10.12 7.73 -5.65
C TYR A 154 -10.42 9.06 -4.96
N TRP A 155 -10.27 10.16 -5.69
CA TRP A 155 -10.65 11.51 -5.25
C TRP A 155 -12.13 11.72 -5.49
N VAL A 156 -12.93 11.57 -4.43
CA VAL A 156 -14.39 11.44 -4.49
C VAL A 156 -15.04 12.65 -5.15
N ASP A 157 -14.65 13.86 -4.74
CA ASP A 157 -15.24 15.10 -5.25
C ASP A 157 -14.78 15.48 -6.67
N PHE A 158 -13.66 14.92 -7.14
CA PHE A 158 -13.07 15.24 -8.44
C PHE A 158 -13.38 14.19 -9.50
N GLY A 159 -13.88 13.01 -9.11
CA GLY A 159 -14.21 11.93 -10.04
C GLY A 159 -12.96 11.37 -10.72
N PHE A 160 -11.88 11.16 -9.98
CA PHE A 160 -10.59 10.73 -10.53
C PHE A 160 -9.97 9.63 -9.67
N GLU A 161 -9.46 8.56 -10.28
CA GLU A 161 -8.77 7.47 -9.58
C GLU A 161 -7.42 7.14 -10.22
N CYS A 162 -6.43 6.82 -9.39
CA CYS A 162 -5.11 6.37 -9.81
C CYS A 162 -4.76 5.00 -9.22
N PRO A 163 -4.10 4.11 -9.99
CA PRO A 163 -3.55 2.87 -9.47
C PRO A 163 -2.25 3.07 -8.69
N TRP A 164 -2.09 2.26 -7.64
CA TRP A 164 -0.94 2.21 -6.73
C TRP A 164 -0.55 0.76 -6.44
N PHE A 165 0.76 0.51 -6.34
CA PHE A 165 1.35 -0.82 -6.42
C PHE A 165 2.13 -1.18 -5.17
N ARG A 166 2.34 -2.47 -4.93
CA ARG A 166 3.12 -2.94 -3.76
C ARG A 166 4.61 -2.64 -3.90
N THR A 167 5.11 -2.53 -5.12
CA THR A 167 6.50 -2.16 -5.41
C THR A 167 6.58 -1.11 -6.50
N PHE A 168 7.68 -0.34 -6.50
CA PHE A 168 7.92 0.63 -7.57
C PHE A 168 8.20 -0.02 -8.93
N ALA A 169 8.79 -1.22 -8.93
CA ALA A 169 9.01 -1.98 -10.16
C ALA A 169 7.69 -2.35 -10.85
N GLU A 170 6.65 -2.70 -10.08
CA GLU A 170 5.30 -2.92 -10.63
C GLU A 170 4.70 -1.61 -11.18
N ALA A 171 4.91 -0.48 -10.51
CA ALA A 171 4.44 0.83 -10.98
C ALA A 171 5.08 1.24 -12.32
N ILE A 172 6.40 1.02 -12.48
CA ILE A 172 7.10 1.22 -13.76
C ILE A 172 6.61 0.23 -14.81
N ALA A 173 6.41 -1.04 -14.45
CA ALA A 173 5.95 -2.06 -15.40
C ALA A 173 4.55 -1.76 -15.94
N ALA A 174 3.68 -1.15 -15.13
CA ALA A 174 2.35 -0.72 -15.56
C ALA A 174 2.37 0.57 -16.39
N ASN A 175 3.42 1.38 -16.27
CA ASN A 175 3.62 2.63 -16.98
C ASN A 175 4.99 2.66 -17.68
N PRO A 176 5.22 1.84 -18.71
CA PRO A 176 6.54 1.72 -19.31
C PRO A 176 7.01 3.05 -19.91
N LEU A 177 8.23 3.45 -19.56
CA LEU A 177 8.90 4.64 -20.06
C LEU A 177 10.40 4.37 -20.26
N THR A 178 11.06 5.19 -21.09
CA THR A 178 12.51 5.12 -21.23
C THR A 178 13.17 5.58 -19.93
N LEU A 179 14.16 4.80 -19.44
CA LEU A 179 14.92 5.10 -18.23
C LEU A 179 16.43 5.20 -18.54
N PRO A 180 17.15 6.19 -17.98
CA PRO A 180 16.65 7.35 -17.24
C PRO A 180 15.69 8.19 -18.10
N PHE A 181 14.76 8.89 -17.45
CA PHE A 181 13.73 9.66 -18.17
C PHE A 181 14.35 10.66 -19.16
N ASP A 182 13.94 10.55 -20.43
CA ASP A 182 14.49 11.29 -21.57
C ASP A 182 13.56 12.39 -22.09
N GLY A 183 12.42 12.62 -21.41
CA GLY A 183 11.37 13.55 -21.85
C GLY A 183 10.19 12.88 -22.57
N THR A 184 10.29 11.58 -22.90
CA THR A 184 9.20 10.82 -23.52
C THR A 184 8.24 10.31 -22.44
N TRP A 185 7.04 10.88 -22.38
CA TRP A 185 6.05 10.54 -21.37
C TRP A 185 5.26 9.26 -21.72
N PRO A 186 5.00 8.38 -20.74
CA PRO A 186 3.99 7.34 -20.89
C PRO A 186 2.57 7.96 -20.91
N PRO A 187 1.55 7.21 -21.33
CA PRO A 187 0.15 7.59 -21.12
C PRO A 187 -0.17 7.85 -19.64
N GLN A 188 -1.18 8.67 -19.37
CA GLN A 188 -1.74 8.81 -18.02
C GLN A 188 -2.37 7.48 -17.58
N ASP A 189 -2.12 7.07 -16.34
CA ASP A 189 -2.69 5.86 -15.75
C ASP A 189 -3.90 6.11 -14.87
N CYS A 190 -4.06 7.35 -14.42
CA CYS A 190 -5.26 7.76 -13.72
C CYS A 190 -6.38 8.04 -14.70
N VAL A 191 -7.60 7.67 -14.32
CA VAL A 191 -8.81 7.86 -15.12
C VAL A 191 -9.76 8.82 -14.40
N ALA A 192 -10.56 9.54 -15.18
CA ALA A 192 -11.56 10.47 -14.67
C ALA A 192 -12.95 10.16 -15.24
N ALA A 193 -13.99 10.54 -14.49
CA ALA A 193 -15.40 10.42 -14.82
C ALA A 193 -15.85 11.30 -16.00
#